data_AF-A0AAW2A281-F1
#
_entry.id   AF-A0AAW2A281-F1
#
_cell.length_a   1.000
_cell.length_b   1.000
_cell.length_c   1.000
_cell.angle_alpha   90.00
_cell.angle_beta   90.00
_cell.angle_gamma   90.00
#
_symmetry.space_group_name_H-M   'P 1'
#
loop_
_entity.id
_entity.type
_entity.pdbx_description
1 polymer ?
#
loop_
_entity_poly.entity_id
_entity_poly.type
_entity_poly.pdbx_seq_one_letter_code
_entity_poly.pdbx_strand_id
1 'polypeptide(L)'
;LHVKVKKSKKVNWISIPKKDKDIKANAKCSVAGWGRKTTNGTASAKLMEVDVTIIDKKACQKYWGKTFSTSRMVCAGGRGGFCQ
;
A
#
# COMPACT_ATOMS: atom_id res chain seq x y z
N LEU A 1 3.23 -8.89 20.39
CA LEU A 1 4.68 -8.72 20.65
C LEU A 1 4.87 -8.71 22.15
N HIS A 2 5.55 -9.73 22.71
CA HIS A 2 5.77 -9.82 24.16
C HIS A 2 6.97 -9.00 24.65
N VAL A 3 7.76 -8.41 23.73
CA VAL A 3 8.93 -7.57 24.03
C VAL A 3 8.99 -6.34 23.13
N LYS A 4 9.49 -5.23 23.67
CA LYS A 4 9.71 -3.99 22.92
C LYS A 4 10.87 -4.17 21.93
N VAL A 5 10.64 -3.82 20.67
CA VAL A 5 11.67 -3.85 19.62
C VAL A 5 12.63 -2.67 19.80
N LYS A 6 13.93 -2.93 19.73
CA LYS A 6 14.99 -1.89 19.79
C LYS A 6 15.34 -1.40 18.38
N LYS A 7 15.57 -0.09 18.24
CA LYS A 7 16.08 0.48 16.99
C LYS A 7 17.48 -0.04 16.67
N SER A 8 17.79 -0.18 15.38
CA SER A 8 19.11 -0.57 14.89
C SER A 8 19.35 -0.04 13.47
N LYS A 9 20.50 -0.34 12.87
CA LYS A 9 20.78 -0.01 11.46
C LYS A 9 19.74 -0.60 10.47
N LYS A 10 19.04 -1.68 10.84
CA LYS A 10 18.05 -2.36 10.01
C LYS A 10 16.60 -2.18 10.50
N VAL A 11 16.40 -1.53 11.64
CA VAL A 11 15.08 -1.38 12.27
C VAL A 11 14.88 0.07 12.69
N ASN A 12 13.94 0.75 12.03
CA ASN A 12 13.60 2.13 12.32
C ASN A 12 12.07 2.33 12.26
N TRP A 13 11.61 3.42 12.86
CA TRP A 13 10.19 3.78 12.88
C TRP A 13 9.82 4.60 11.64
N ILE A 14 8.62 4.39 11.11
CA ILE A 14 8.01 5.26 10.11
C ILE A 14 7.11 6.29 10.79
N SER A 15 7.09 7.52 10.26
CA SER A 15 6.19 8.55 10.76
C SER A 15 4.76 8.24 10.33
N ILE A 16 3.83 8.29 11.28
CA ILE A 16 2.40 8.20 10.99
C ILE A 16 1.92 9.61 10.56
N PRO A 17 1.16 9.75 9.47
CA PRO A 17 0.55 11.02 9.10
C PRO A 17 -0.36 11.57 10.19
N LYS A 18 -0.47 12.90 10.29
CA LYS A 18 -1.47 13.54 11.16
C LYS A 18 -2.88 13.17 10.69
N LYS A 19 -3.85 13.16 11.62
CA LYS A 19 -5.27 12.95 11.32
C LYS A 19 -5.72 13.91 10.20
N ASP A 20 -6.63 13.43 9.37
CA ASP A 20 -7.32 14.20 8.31
C ASP A 20 -6.44 14.69 7.14
N LYS A 21 -5.20 14.19 7.02
CA LYS A 21 -4.43 14.37 5.79
C LYS A 21 -4.83 13.35 4.74
N ASP A 22 -5.74 13.76 3.86
CA ASP A 22 -6.03 13.02 2.64
C ASP A 22 -4.81 13.02 1.70
N ILE A 23 -4.49 11.84 1.17
CA ILE A 23 -3.41 11.67 0.18
C ILE A 23 -3.94 12.12 -1.18
N LYS A 24 -3.23 13.04 -1.83
CA LYS A 24 -3.65 13.58 -3.13
C LYS A 24 -3.58 12.50 -4.22
N ALA A 25 -4.52 12.55 -5.16
CA ALA A 25 -4.43 11.75 -6.38
C ALA A 25 -3.11 12.03 -7.12
N ASN A 26 -2.59 11.01 -7.82
CA ASN A 26 -1.31 11.00 -8.51
C ASN A 26 -0.07 11.14 -7.61
N ALA A 27 -0.22 11.16 -6.28
CA ALA A 27 0.92 11.05 -5.38
C ALA A 27 1.63 9.71 -5.61
N LYS A 28 2.97 9.76 -5.71
CA LYS A 28 3.81 8.55 -5.80
C LYS A 28 4.03 8.00 -4.39
N CYS A 29 3.88 6.69 -4.25
CA CYS A 29 4.11 5.94 -3.02
C CYS A 29 4.85 4.64 -3.34
N SER A 30 5.40 3.99 -2.34
CA SER A 30 6.03 2.67 -2.47
C SER A 30 5.29 1.65 -1.61
N VAL A 31 5.19 0.41 -2.10
CA VAL A 31 4.65 -0.75 -1.38
C VAL A 31 5.71 -1.84 -1.35
N ALA A 32 5.99 -2.39 -0.17
CA ALA A 32 6.95 -3.46 0.01
C ALA A 32 6.33 -4.69 0.68
N GLY A 33 6.75 -5.89 0.28
CA GLY A 33 6.28 -7.14 0.88
C GLY A 33 6.89 -8.40 0.27
N TRP A 34 6.53 -9.54 0.87
CA TRP A 34 6.93 -10.89 0.43
C TRP A 34 5.79 -11.66 -0.27
N GLY A 35 4.79 -10.92 -0.75
CA GLY A 35 3.61 -11.49 -1.40
C GLY A 35 3.92 -12.25 -2.69
N ARG A 36 2.85 -12.78 -3.31
CA ARG A 36 2.92 -13.40 -4.64
C ARG A 36 3.12 -12.31 -5.68
N LYS A 37 4.01 -12.56 -6.65
CA LYS A 37 4.24 -11.63 -7.79
C LYS A 37 3.25 -11.83 -8.93
N THR A 38 2.55 -12.96 -8.94
CA THR A 38 1.57 -13.35 -9.96
C THR A 38 0.38 -14.02 -9.30
N THR A 39 -0.79 -13.94 -9.95
CA THR A 39 -2.00 -14.64 -9.51
C THR A 39 -1.72 -16.14 -9.39
N ASN A 40 -2.11 -16.75 -8.26
CA ASN A 40 -1.85 -18.15 -7.93
C ASN A 40 -0.37 -18.58 -7.91
N GLY A 41 0.57 -17.62 -7.90
CA GLY A 41 2.00 -17.89 -7.78
C GLY A 41 2.45 -18.22 -6.35
N THR A 42 3.76 -18.42 -6.19
CA THR A 42 4.39 -18.60 -4.88
C THR A 42 4.77 -17.25 -4.25
N ALA A 43 4.83 -17.22 -2.92
CA ALA A 43 5.31 -16.06 -2.17
C ALA A 43 6.81 -15.84 -2.45
N SER A 44 7.25 -14.58 -2.42
CA SER A 44 8.64 -14.24 -2.66
C SER A 44 9.51 -14.57 -1.44
N ALA A 45 10.63 -15.25 -1.65
CA ALA A 45 11.64 -15.47 -0.60
C ALA A 45 12.42 -14.19 -0.24
N LYS A 46 12.41 -13.18 -1.11
CA LYS A 46 13.06 -11.88 -0.91
C LYS A 46 12.02 -10.78 -0.77
N LEU A 47 12.34 -9.75 0.01
CA LEU A 47 11.50 -8.54 0.09
C LEU A 47 11.48 -7.89 -1.30
N MET A 48 10.27 -7.65 -1.81
CA MET A 48 10.06 -6.91 -3.04
C MET A 48 9.50 -5.53 -2.70
N GLU A 49 9.73 -4.57 -3.59
CA GLU A 49 9.23 -3.20 -3.49
C GLU A 49 8.77 -2.73 -4.87
N VAL A 50 7.69 -1.93 -4.92
CA VAL A 50 7.19 -1.33 -6.15
C VAL A 50 6.66 0.08 -5.90
N ASP A 51 6.98 1.00 -6.82
CA ASP A 51 6.34 2.30 -6.93
C ASP A 51 4.89 2.17 -7.46
N VAL A 52 3.99 2.87 -6.79
CA VAL A 52 2.58 3.01 -7.13
C VAL A 52 2.17 4.48 -7.10
N THR A 53 1.08 4.80 -7.78
CA THR A 53 0.43 6.11 -7.73
C THR A 53 -0.95 5.99 -7.10
N ILE A 54 -1.32 6.97 -6.30
CA ILE A 54 -2.66 7.07 -5.73
C ILE A 54 -3.66 7.38 -6.83
N ILE A 55 -4.71 6.56 -6.92
CA ILE A 55 -5.82 6.72 -7.85
C ILE A 55 -6.89 7.58 -7.19
N ASP A 56 -7.55 8.42 -7.99
CA ASP A 56 -8.65 9.26 -7.53
C ASP A 56 -9.77 8.44 -6.86
N LYS A 57 -10.28 8.94 -5.73
CA LYS A 57 -11.31 8.25 -4.93
C LYS A 57 -12.61 8.03 -5.72
N LYS A 58 -13.02 8.99 -6.57
CA LYS A 58 -14.23 8.84 -7.40
C LYS A 58 -14.02 7.81 -8.49
N ALA A 59 -12.82 7.78 -9.09
CA ALA A 59 -12.47 6.73 -10.04
C ALA A 59 -12.57 5.34 -9.38
N CYS A 60 -11.99 5.15 -8.19
CA CYS A 60 -12.08 3.85 -7.52
C CYS A 60 -13.48 3.51 -7.03
N GLN A 61 -14.28 4.49 -6.60
CA GLN A 61 -15.68 4.26 -6.31
C GLN A 61 -16.47 3.84 -7.56
N LYS A 62 -16.13 4.34 -8.75
CA LYS A 62 -16.74 3.89 -10.02
C LYS A 62 -16.39 2.44 -10.34
N TYR A 63 -15.15 2.01 -10.08
CA TYR A 63 -14.70 0.64 -10.33
C TYR A 63 -15.25 -0.37 -9.30
N TRP A 64 -15.25 -0.02 -8.03
CA TRP A 64 -15.54 -0.95 -6.92
C TRP A 64 -16.95 -0.77 -6.31
N GLY A 65 -17.68 0.27 -6.73
CA GLY A 65 -19.05 0.54 -6.29
C GLY A 65 -19.17 0.69 -4.77
N LYS A 66 -20.17 0.02 -4.20
CA LYS A 66 -20.50 0.09 -2.76
C LYS A 66 -19.47 -0.60 -1.85
N THR A 67 -18.60 -1.44 -2.40
CA THR A 67 -17.56 -2.15 -1.64
C THR A 67 -16.41 -1.22 -1.24
N PHE A 68 -16.26 -0.08 -1.94
CA PHE A 68 -15.21 0.88 -1.65
C PHE A 68 -15.72 2.04 -0.77
N SER A 69 -15.11 2.19 0.40
CA SER A 69 -15.40 3.30 1.31
C SER A 69 -14.40 4.44 1.13
N THR A 70 -14.83 5.55 0.54
CA THR A 70 -13.99 6.74 0.28
C THR A 70 -13.41 7.40 1.53
N SER A 71 -13.99 7.13 2.71
CA SER A 71 -13.54 7.64 4.01
C SER A 71 -12.56 6.73 4.74
N ARG A 72 -12.45 5.45 4.34
CA ARG A 72 -11.62 4.44 5.03
C ARG A 72 -10.58 3.76 4.14
N MET A 73 -10.73 3.87 2.82
CA MET A 73 -9.92 3.17 1.85
C MET A 73 -9.23 4.14 0.90
N VAL A 74 -8.03 3.75 0.48
CA VAL A 74 -7.28 4.39 -0.60
C VAL A 74 -7.06 3.37 -1.70
N CYS A 75 -6.92 3.85 -2.91
CA CYS A 75 -6.73 3.04 -4.10
C CYS A 75 -5.42 3.46 -4.75
N ALA A 76 -4.60 2.50 -5.14
CA ALA A 76 -3.31 2.75 -5.75
C ALA A 76 -3.08 1.77 -6.91
N GLY A 77 -2.36 2.22 -7.93
CA GLY A 77 -2.00 1.40 -9.09
C GLY A 77 -0.58 1.71 -9.54
N GLY A 78 0.08 0.75 -10.18
CA GLY A 78 1.46 0.92 -10.62
C GLY A 78 1.89 -0.21 -11.56
N ARG A 79 3.11 -0.12 -12.08
CA ARG A 79 3.67 -1.11 -13.03
C ARG A 79 4.24 -2.37 -12.33
N GLY A 80 3.70 -2.73 -11.16
CA GLY A 80 4.14 -3.89 -10.35
C GLY A 80 3.13 -5.01 -10.18
N GLY A 81 2.11 -5.09 -11.03
CA GLY A 81 1.00 -6.02 -10.89
C GLY A 81 -0.19 -5.39 -10.18
N PHE A 82 -1.37 -5.94 -10.46
CA PHE A 82 -2.64 -5.54 -9.87
C PHE A 82 -2.85 -6.38 -8.60
N CYS A 83 -3.26 -5.76 -7.48
CA CYS A 83 -3.89 -6.51 -6.40
C CYS A 83 -5.30 -6.86 -6.88
N GLN A 84 -5.46 -8.04 -7.49
CA GLN A 84 -6.77 -8.59 -7.84
C GLN A 84 -7.28 -9.50 -6.74
#